data_AF-A0AAF0DWZ1-F1
#
_entry.id   AF-A0AAF0DWZ1-F1
#
_cell.length_a   1.000
_cell.length_b   1.000
_cell.length_c   1.000
_cell.angle_alpha   90.00
_cell.angle_beta   90.00
_cell.angle_gamma   90.00
#
_symmetry.space_group_name_H-M   'P 1'
#
loop_
_entity.id
_entity.type
_entity.pdbx_description
1 polymer ?
#
loop_
_entity_poly.entity_id
_entity_poly.type
_entity_poly.pdbx_seq_one_letter_code
_entity_poly.pdbx_strand_id
1 'polypeptide(L)'
;MAPVHSLFGGAITLALEGDFMDASEFRQVPDNQEVLLSGNSNISVILEVLQQVADGTDPPAMDKAVRYHYDSIANDNDATDVHVDWVDAPSGQAPEGTTPRPSLLHGTQKVKKFGKITEEDTVHIWVAVWRLPSKKVDLVLSRNDPAPKDVDADSQAFRATAGSLRIVDWNLFA
;
A
#
# COMPACT_ATOMS: atom_id res chain seq x y z
N MET A 1 -2.37 -21.68 1.96
CA MET A 1 -1.73 -20.53 2.64
C MET A 1 -1.05 -19.72 1.56
N ALA A 2 -1.24 -18.41 1.55
CA ALA A 2 -0.57 -17.50 0.63
C ALA A 2 0.96 -17.61 0.76
N PRO A 3 1.72 -17.52 -0.34
CA PRO A 3 3.17 -17.36 -0.28
C PRO A 3 3.59 -16.17 0.60
N VAL A 4 4.68 -16.33 1.35
CA VAL A 4 5.25 -15.25 2.18
C VAL A 4 6.46 -14.68 1.45
N HIS A 5 6.40 -13.39 1.16
CA HIS A 5 7.48 -12.62 0.56
C HIS A 5 8.36 -12.01 1.65
N SER A 6 9.67 -12.12 1.48
CA SER A 6 10.67 -11.43 2.29
C SER A 6 11.04 -10.13 1.58
N LEU A 7 10.78 -9.01 2.22
CA LEU A 7 10.92 -7.66 1.69
C LEU A 7 12.02 -6.92 2.45
N PHE A 8 12.69 -5.98 1.78
CA PHE A 8 13.82 -5.20 2.31
C PHE A 8 14.91 -6.10 2.90
N GLY A 9 15.37 -7.08 2.12
CA GLY A 9 16.37 -8.06 2.58
C GLY A 9 15.89 -8.96 3.73
N GLY A 10 14.57 -9.10 3.90
CA GLY A 10 13.95 -9.91 4.96
C GLY A 10 13.62 -9.14 6.25
N ALA A 11 13.82 -7.82 6.27
CA ALA A 11 13.41 -6.98 7.40
C ALA A 11 11.88 -6.90 7.56
N ILE A 12 11.12 -7.12 6.48
CA ILE A 12 9.67 -7.21 6.49
C ILE A 12 9.23 -8.52 5.84
N THR A 13 8.16 -9.13 6.34
CA THR A 13 7.47 -10.24 5.69
C THR A 13 6.04 -9.88 5.38
N LEU A 14 5.52 -10.34 4.23
CA LEU A 14 4.16 -10.09 3.77
C LEU A 14 3.62 -11.34 3.07
N ALA A 15 2.42 -11.78 3.43
CA ALA A 15 1.74 -12.86 2.73
C ALA A 15 0.88 -12.27 1.60
N LEU A 16 1.11 -12.73 0.37
CA LEU A 16 0.44 -12.22 -0.82
C LEU A 16 -0.04 -13.39 -1.67
N GLU A 17 -1.35 -13.46 -1.93
CA GLU A 17 -1.92 -14.49 -2.78
C GLU A 17 -1.74 -14.13 -4.26
N GLY A 18 -1.35 -15.12 -5.06
CA GLY A 18 -1.11 -14.95 -6.49
C GLY A 18 0.31 -15.31 -6.87
N ASP A 19 0.62 -15.05 -8.13
CA ASP A 19 1.96 -15.22 -8.69
C ASP A 19 2.58 -13.84 -8.88
N PHE A 20 3.39 -13.42 -7.91
CA PHE A 20 4.02 -12.11 -7.87
C PHE A 20 5.52 -12.22 -7.99
N MET A 21 6.08 -11.50 -8.97
CA MET A 21 7.52 -11.37 -9.18
C MET A 21 8.02 -10.03 -8.65
N ASP A 22 9.25 -10.00 -8.14
CA ASP A 22 9.90 -8.76 -7.75
C ASP A 22 10.40 -8.01 -9.00
N ALA A 23 9.98 -6.76 -9.15
CA ALA A 23 10.42 -5.91 -10.25
C ALA A 23 11.93 -5.59 -10.18
N SER A 24 12.56 -5.70 -9.01
CA SER A 24 13.99 -5.46 -8.82
C SER A 24 14.88 -6.42 -9.64
N GLU A 25 14.34 -7.61 -9.98
CA GLU A 25 15.02 -8.59 -10.84
C GLU A 25 15.20 -8.08 -12.29
N PHE A 26 14.37 -7.12 -12.72
CA PHE A 26 14.31 -6.64 -14.10
C PHE A 26 14.72 -5.18 -14.26
N ARG A 27 14.55 -4.36 -13.21
CA ARG A 27 14.84 -2.93 -13.23
C ARG A 27 15.27 -2.45 -11.85
N GLN A 28 15.98 -1.33 -11.80
CA GLN A 28 16.24 -0.68 -10.52
C GLN A 28 14.94 -0.19 -9.89
N VAL A 29 14.77 -0.48 -8.61
CA VAL A 29 13.71 0.01 -7.73
C VAL A 29 14.39 0.84 -6.64
N PRO A 30 13.83 2.00 -6.22
CA PRO A 30 14.40 2.78 -5.13
C PRO A 30 14.55 1.95 -3.84
N ASP A 31 15.62 2.19 -3.08
CA ASP A 31 15.93 1.40 -1.87
C ASP A 31 14.84 1.43 -0.79
N ASN A 32 13.98 2.46 -0.80
CA ASN A 32 12.86 2.60 0.12
C ASN A 32 11.56 1.97 -0.41
N GLN A 33 11.60 1.24 -1.53
CA GLN A 33 10.45 0.61 -2.17
C GLN A 33 10.70 -0.87 -2.48
N GLU A 34 9.61 -1.63 -2.41
CA GLU A 34 9.52 -3.01 -2.88
C GLU A 34 8.35 -3.10 -3.85
N VAL A 35 8.59 -3.55 -5.09
CA VAL A 35 7.58 -3.52 -6.16
C VAL A 35 7.35 -4.94 -6.67
N LEU A 36 6.18 -5.49 -6.35
CA LEU A 36 5.73 -6.81 -6.75
C LEU A 36 4.74 -6.70 -7.91
N LEU A 37 4.99 -7.43 -9.00
CA LEU A 37 4.16 -7.43 -10.21
C LEU A 37 3.49 -8.79 -10.39
N SER A 38 2.20 -8.79 -10.70
CA SER A 38 1.51 -10.03 -11.05
C SER A 38 2.02 -10.61 -12.37
N GLY A 39 2.30 -11.92 -12.41
CA GLY A 39 2.76 -12.61 -13.62
C GLY A 39 1.65 -12.88 -14.64
N ASN A 40 0.38 -12.71 -14.27
CA ASN A 40 -0.77 -13.07 -15.11
C ASN A 40 -1.84 -11.97 -15.23
N SER A 41 -1.61 -10.80 -14.64
CA SER A 41 -2.53 -9.67 -14.68
C SER A 41 -1.76 -8.34 -14.62
N ASN A 42 -2.48 -7.22 -14.77
CA ASN A 42 -1.89 -5.88 -14.66
C ASN A 42 -1.88 -5.36 -13.21
N ILE A 43 -1.91 -6.26 -12.21
CA ILE A 43 -1.89 -5.89 -10.80
C ILE A 43 -0.45 -5.59 -10.38
N SER A 44 -0.27 -4.49 -9.66
CA SER A 44 0.98 -4.20 -8.95
C SER A 44 0.71 -4.02 -7.46
N VAL A 45 1.66 -4.46 -6.64
CA VAL A 45 1.68 -4.26 -5.19
C VAL A 45 3.00 -3.59 -4.84
N ILE A 46 2.94 -2.44 -4.17
CA ILE A 46 4.11 -1.64 -3.84
C ILE A 46 4.11 -1.38 -2.34
N LEU A 47 5.20 -1.72 -1.65
CA LEU A 47 5.43 -1.35 -0.25
C LEU A 47 6.53 -0.30 -0.18
N GLU A 48 6.25 0.84 0.45
CA GLU A 48 7.19 1.96 0.56
C GLU A 48 7.42 2.38 2.00
N VAL A 49 8.65 2.77 2.31
CA VAL A 49 9.03 3.43 3.56
C VAL A 49 9.03 4.93 3.32
N LEU A 50 8.07 5.62 3.94
CA LEU A 50 7.86 7.07 3.79
C LEU A 50 7.94 7.80 5.13
N GLN A 51 8.07 9.13 5.06
CA GLN A 51 8.02 9.98 6.26
C GLN A 51 6.59 10.05 6.82
N GLN A 52 6.49 10.11 8.14
CA GLN A 52 5.21 10.25 8.82
C GLN A 52 4.53 11.59 8.52
N VAL A 53 3.29 11.57 8.04
CA VAL A 53 2.60 12.76 7.48
C VAL A 53 1.71 13.52 8.49
N ALA A 54 1.61 13.01 9.72
CA ALA A 54 0.79 13.58 10.80
C ALA A 54 1.22 13.03 12.16
N ASP A 55 0.98 13.76 13.25
CA ASP A 55 1.22 13.20 14.58
C ASP A 55 0.08 12.27 15.01
N GLY A 56 0.38 11.35 15.93
CA GLY A 56 -0.63 10.49 16.56
C GLY A 56 -0.92 9.16 15.85
N THR A 57 -1.56 8.26 16.58
CA THR A 57 -1.99 6.92 16.10
C THR A 57 -3.44 6.63 16.50
N ASP A 58 -4.19 7.63 16.94
CA ASP A 58 -5.61 7.52 17.20
C ASP A 58 -6.40 7.50 15.88
N PRO A 59 -7.67 7.03 15.86
CA PRO A 59 -8.43 6.86 14.63
C PRO A 59 -8.46 8.08 13.70
N PRO A 60 -8.63 9.34 14.18
CA PRO A 60 -8.59 10.51 13.31
C PRO A 60 -7.22 10.74 12.63
N ALA A 61 -6.12 10.51 13.35
CA ALA A 61 -4.78 10.63 12.78
C ALA A 61 -4.50 9.53 11.74
N MET A 62 -4.98 8.32 12.00
CA MET A 62 -4.86 7.18 11.09
C MET A 62 -5.68 7.35 9.80
N ASP A 63 -6.90 7.91 9.89
CA ASP A 63 -7.74 8.26 8.72
C ASP A 63 -7.06 9.36 7.89
N LYS A 64 -6.56 10.41 8.53
CA LYS A 64 -5.82 11.48 7.85
C LYS A 64 -4.59 10.95 7.13
N ALA A 65 -3.83 10.05 7.75
CA ALA A 65 -2.61 9.48 7.17
C ALA A 65 -2.91 8.66 5.91
N VAL A 66 -3.88 7.74 5.95
CA VAL A 66 -4.20 6.91 4.77
C VAL A 66 -4.78 7.72 3.62
N ARG A 67 -5.61 8.73 3.90
CA ARG A 67 -6.12 9.65 2.87
C ARG A 67 -5.01 10.47 2.25
N TYR A 68 -4.09 11.00 3.06
CA TYR A 68 -2.96 11.78 2.54
C TYR A 68 -2.12 10.95 1.56
N HIS A 69 -1.76 9.71 1.92
CA HIS A 69 -0.96 8.86 1.05
C HIS A 69 -1.74 8.44 -0.21
N TYR A 70 -3.04 8.20 -0.10
CA TYR A 70 -3.90 7.94 -1.26
C TYR A 70 -3.98 9.14 -2.22
N ASP A 71 -4.13 10.36 -1.67
CA ASP A 71 -4.15 11.61 -2.45
C ASP A 71 -2.78 11.89 -3.09
N SER A 72 -1.67 11.54 -2.41
CA SER A 72 -0.32 11.65 -2.97
C SER A 72 -0.16 10.74 -4.20
N ILE A 73 -0.61 9.48 -4.10
CA ILE A 73 -0.62 8.54 -5.24
C ILE A 73 -1.45 9.12 -6.40
N ALA A 74 -2.60 9.74 -6.10
CA ALA A 74 -3.43 10.38 -7.12
C ALA A 74 -2.71 11.53 -7.82
N ASN A 75 -2.02 12.38 -7.06
CA ASN A 75 -1.24 13.48 -7.58
C ASN A 75 -0.09 12.99 -8.46
N ASP A 76 0.65 11.96 -8.03
CA ASP A 76 1.76 11.39 -8.79
C ASP A 76 1.31 10.72 -10.10
N ASN A 77 0.06 10.23 -10.12
CA ASN A 77 -0.57 9.65 -11.30
C ASN A 77 -1.26 10.68 -12.21
N ASP A 78 -1.18 11.99 -11.91
CA ASP A 78 -1.94 13.05 -12.58
C ASP A 78 -3.44 12.69 -12.71
N ALA A 79 -4.02 12.12 -11.65
CA ALA A 79 -5.41 11.64 -11.66
C ALA A 79 -6.39 12.80 -11.90
N THR A 80 -7.32 12.60 -12.84
CA THR A 80 -8.32 13.62 -13.20
C THR A 80 -9.58 13.55 -12.32
N ASP A 81 -9.81 12.40 -11.70
CA ASP A 81 -10.95 12.11 -10.84
C ASP A 81 -10.51 11.14 -9.75
N VAL A 82 -10.89 11.41 -8.52
CA VAL A 82 -10.49 10.65 -7.33
C VAL A 82 -11.72 10.38 -6.48
N HIS A 83 -12.00 9.11 -6.22
CA HIS A 83 -13.08 8.67 -5.36
C HIS A 83 -12.54 7.79 -4.25
N VAL A 84 -13.10 7.92 -3.04
CA VAL A 84 -12.84 7.04 -1.91
C VAL A 84 -14.12 6.28 -1.60
N ASP A 85 -14.07 4.96 -1.75
CA ASP A 85 -15.22 4.08 -1.50
C ASP A 85 -15.39 3.80 0.00
N TRP A 86 -14.30 3.45 0.68
CA TRP A 86 -14.31 3.23 2.11
C TRP A 86 -12.96 3.48 2.77
N VAL A 87 -13.00 3.76 4.08
CA VAL A 87 -11.83 3.86 4.96
C VAL A 87 -12.09 3.09 6.23
N ASP A 88 -11.10 2.33 6.69
CA ASP A 88 -11.06 1.66 7.98
C ASP A 88 -9.80 2.11 8.72
N ALA A 89 -9.97 2.99 9.71
CA ALA A 89 -8.87 3.63 10.42
C ALA A 89 -8.91 3.31 11.92
N PRO A 90 -8.57 2.08 12.33
CA PRO A 90 -8.47 1.74 13.75
C PRO A 90 -7.31 2.49 14.40
N SER A 91 -7.25 2.49 15.74
CA SER A 91 -6.04 2.93 16.43
C SER A 91 -4.84 2.09 15.99
N GLY A 92 -3.79 2.77 15.54
CA GLY A 92 -2.49 2.19 15.19
C GLY A 92 -1.57 2.00 16.39
N GLN A 93 -2.07 2.22 17.62
CA GLN A 93 -1.26 2.03 18.83
C GLN A 93 -0.87 0.56 18.98
N ALA A 94 0.41 0.31 19.22
CA ALA A 94 0.95 -1.01 19.44
C ALA A 94 2.09 -0.97 20.48
N PRO A 95 2.33 -2.07 21.22
CA PRO A 95 3.54 -2.19 22.03
C PRO A 95 4.81 -1.97 21.20
N GLU A 96 5.85 -1.46 21.85
CA GLU A 96 7.16 -1.28 21.21
C GLU A 96 7.68 -2.61 20.63
N GLY A 97 8.26 -2.54 19.42
CA GLY A 97 8.78 -3.71 18.71
C GLY A 97 7.72 -4.61 18.06
N THR A 98 6.44 -4.27 18.15
CA THR A 98 5.37 -5.02 17.48
C THR A 98 4.83 -4.28 16.27
N THR A 99 4.48 -5.00 15.20
CA THR A 99 3.86 -4.39 14.02
C THR A 99 2.47 -3.85 14.39
N PRO A 100 2.22 -2.54 14.19
CA PRO A 100 0.93 -1.95 14.53
C PRO A 100 -0.18 -2.42 13.60
N ARG A 101 -1.43 -2.05 13.92
CA ARG A 101 -2.53 -2.22 12.98
C ARG A 101 -2.49 -1.10 11.93
N PRO A 102 -2.71 -1.41 10.65
CA PRO A 102 -2.77 -0.39 9.62
C PRO A 102 -4.13 0.31 9.63
N SER A 103 -4.17 1.54 9.11
CA SER A 103 -5.39 2.06 8.46
C SER A 103 -5.45 1.56 7.03
N LEU A 104 -6.66 1.35 6.52
CA LEU A 104 -6.93 0.80 5.21
C LEU A 104 -7.88 1.73 4.46
N LEU A 105 -7.68 1.87 3.16
CA LEU A 105 -8.54 2.63 2.26
C LEU A 105 -8.67 1.88 0.94
N HIS A 106 -9.86 1.96 0.34
CA HIS A 106 -10.07 1.61 -1.05
C HIS A 106 -10.75 2.78 -1.75
N GLY A 107 -10.33 3.03 -2.98
CA GLY A 107 -10.94 4.00 -3.85
C GLY A 107 -10.63 3.73 -5.32
N THR A 108 -11.09 4.62 -6.17
CA THR A 108 -10.77 4.62 -7.61
C THR A 108 -10.17 5.95 -8.04
N GLN A 109 -9.23 5.88 -9.00
CA GLN A 109 -8.65 7.04 -9.65
C GLN A 109 -8.80 6.92 -11.17
N LYS A 110 -9.18 8.01 -11.85
CA LYS A 110 -9.10 8.08 -13.33
C LYS A 110 -7.78 8.68 -13.74
N VAL A 111 -7.04 7.95 -14.58
CA VAL A 111 -5.70 8.33 -15.04
C VAL A 111 -5.65 8.37 -16.55
N LYS A 112 -4.92 9.33 -17.11
CA LYS A 112 -4.80 9.49 -18.57
C LYS A 112 -3.84 8.45 -19.14
N LYS A 113 -4.26 7.79 -20.22
CA LYS A 113 -3.40 6.83 -20.92
C LYS A 113 -2.43 7.57 -21.86
N PHE A 114 -1.13 7.42 -21.63
CA PHE A 114 -0.06 8.01 -22.47
C PHE A 114 -0.21 9.51 -22.75
N GLY A 115 -0.76 10.28 -21.81
CA GLY A 115 -0.97 11.73 -21.95
C GLY A 115 -2.04 12.15 -22.97
N LYS A 116 -2.83 11.21 -23.52
CA LYS A 116 -3.95 11.55 -24.41
C LYS A 116 -5.19 11.89 -23.59
N ILE A 117 -5.81 13.03 -23.89
CA ILE A 117 -6.96 13.60 -23.14
C ILE A 117 -8.22 12.74 -23.23
N THR A 118 -8.36 11.87 -24.23
CA THR A 118 -9.62 11.19 -24.56
C THR A 118 -9.73 9.75 -24.05
N GLU A 119 -8.65 9.18 -23.50
CA GLU A 119 -8.62 7.80 -22.99
C GLU A 119 -8.20 7.83 -21.52
N GLU A 120 -9.19 7.76 -20.63
CA GLU A 120 -8.98 7.63 -19.19
C GLU A 120 -9.26 6.18 -18.77
N ASP A 121 -8.30 5.58 -18.06
CA ASP A 121 -8.49 4.28 -17.42
C ASP A 121 -8.84 4.51 -15.95
N THR A 122 -9.80 3.75 -15.42
CA THR A 122 -10.13 3.75 -13.98
C THR A 122 -9.31 2.67 -13.30
N VAL A 123 -8.55 3.05 -12.28
CA VAL A 123 -7.73 2.12 -11.49
C VAL A 123 -8.32 2.03 -10.09
N HIS A 124 -8.58 0.80 -9.63
CA HIS A 124 -8.91 0.55 -8.23
C HIS A 124 -7.61 0.47 -7.44
N ILE A 125 -7.54 1.23 -6.35
CA ILE A 125 -6.35 1.32 -5.52
C ILE A 125 -6.75 1.05 -4.08
N TRP A 126 -6.11 0.05 -3.48
CA TRP A 126 -6.19 -0.21 -2.06
C TRP A 126 -4.89 0.25 -1.40
N VAL A 127 -5.02 0.97 -0.28
CA VAL A 127 -3.88 1.50 0.47
C VAL A 127 -3.95 1.02 1.92
N ALA A 128 -2.82 0.59 2.46
CA ALA A 128 -2.65 0.31 3.88
C ALA A 128 -1.49 1.13 4.44
N VAL A 129 -1.69 1.76 5.60
CA VAL A 129 -0.68 2.59 6.25
C VAL A 129 -0.41 2.12 7.67
N TRP A 130 0.82 1.68 7.95
CA TRP A 130 1.31 1.40 9.30
C TRP A 130 2.15 2.57 9.78
N ARG A 131 1.74 3.18 10.89
CA ARG A 131 2.46 4.32 11.47
C ARG A 131 3.45 3.86 12.52
N LEU A 132 4.68 4.33 12.44
CA LEU A 132 5.77 4.03 13.37
C LEU A 132 6.28 5.34 14.01
N PRO A 133 5.56 5.94 14.97
CA PRO A 133 5.88 7.28 15.47
C PRO A 133 7.28 7.41 16.09
N SER A 134 7.76 6.37 16.79
CA SER A 134 9.12 6.35 17.36
C SER A 134 10.22 6.43 16.31
N LYS A 135 9.89 6.10 15.05
CA LYS A 135 10.78 6.14 13.89
C LYS A 135 10.43 7.27 12.91
N LYS A 136 9.32 7.99 13.13
CA LYS A 136 8.75 8.99 12.21
C LYS A 136 8.54 8.45 10.79
N VAL A 137 8.13 7.19 10.70
CA VAL A 137 7.90 6.47 9.44
C VAL A 137 6.41 6.14 9.29
N ASP A 138 5.90 6.27 8.07
CA ASP A 138 4.69 5.59 7.61
C ASP A 138 5.14 4.50 6.60
N LEU A 139 4.81 3.24 6.86
CA LEU A 139 4.91 2.18 5.86
C LEU A 139 3.62 2.20 5.05
N VAL A 140 3.73 2.31 3.73
CA VAL A 140 2.58 2.45 2.83
C VAL A 140 2.58 1.30 1.83
N LEU A 141 1.55 0.46 1.89
CA LEU A 141 1.31 -0.58 0.89
C LEU A 141 0.21 -0.10 -0.04
N SER A 142 0.47 -0.08 -1.34
CA SER A 142 -0.56 0.12 -2.38
C SER A 142 -0.74 -1.15 -3.20
N ARG A 143 -2.00 -1.52 -3.49
CA ARG A 143 -2.36 -2.50 -4.53
C ARG A 143 -3.12 -1.75 -5.61
N ASN A 144 -2.63 -1.81 -6.85
CA ASN A 144 -3.26 -1.18 -8.00
C ASN A 144 -3.85 -2.27 -8.91
N ASP A 145 -5.13 -2.17 -9.21
CA ASP A 145 -5.84 -3.08 -10.10
C ASP A 145 -6.66 -2.29 -11.13
N PRO A 146 -6.24 -2.27 -12.41
CA PRO A 146 -6.98 -1.56 -13.46
C PRO A 146 -8.22 -2.32 -13.95
N ALA A 147 -8.44 -3.57 -13.54
CA ALA A 147 -9.56 -4.39 -14.01
C ALA A 147 -9.99 -5.44 -12.97
N PRO A 148 -10.42 -5.02 -11.77
CA PRO A 148 -10.86 -5.97 -10.75
C PRO A 148 -12.11 -6.72 -11.22
N LYS A 149 -12.19 -8.00 -10.88
CA LYS A 149 -13.34 -8.85 -11.21
C LYS A 149 -14.40 -8.83 -10.10
N ASP A 150 -13.95 -8.71 -8.86
CA ASP A 150 -14.80 -8.73 -7.67
C ASP A 150 -14.15 -7.86 -6.58
N VAL A 151 -14.58 -6.60 -6.54
CA VAL A 151 -14.03 -5.57 -5.64
C VAL A 151 -14.19 -5.95 -4.16
N ASP A 152 -15.24 -6.67 -3.80
CA ASP A 152 -15.48 -7.08 -2.41
C ASP A 152 -14.52 -8.21 -2.01
N ALA A 153 -14.35 -9.22 -2.87
CA ALA A 153 -13.37 -10.28 -2.66
C ALA A 153 -11.94 -9.71 -2.64
N ASP A 154 -11.64 -8.78 -3.55
CA ASP A 154 -10.36 -8.07 -3.64
C ASP A 154 -10.06 -7.25 -2.38
N SER A 155 -11.08 -6.59 -1.82
CA SER A 155 -10.97 -5.85 -0.56
C SER A 155 -10.72 -6.77 0.64
N GLN A 156 -11.35 -7.95 0.67
CA GLN A 156 -11.09 -8.94 1.72
C GLN A 156 -9.69 -9.53 1.62
N ALA A 157 -9.23 -9.84 0.41
CA ALA A 157 -7.87 -10.31 0.16
C ALA A 157 -6.83 -9.25 0.58
N PHE A 158 -7.06 -7.98 0.22
CA PHE A 158 -6.17 -6.88 0.62
C PHE A 158 -6.10 -6.72 2.15
N ARG A 159 -7.24 -6.82 2.85
CA ARG A 159 -7.30 -6.80 4.32
C ARG A 159 -6.48 -7.94 4.92
N ALA A 160 -6.57 -9.15 4.36
CA ALA A 160 -5.81 -10.30 4.82
C ALA A 160 -4.29 -10.11 4.57
N THR A 161 -3.90 -9.63 3.39
CA THR A 161 -2.51 -9.29 3.05
C THR A 161 -1.96 -8.23 4.00
N ALA A 162 -2.65 -7.10 4.19
CA ALA A 162 -2.21 -6.09 5.14
C ALA A 162 -2.12 -6.65 6.58
N GLY A 163 -3.11 -7.43 7.03
CA GLY A 163 -3.07 -8.08 8.35
C GLY A 163 -1.92 -9.08 8.54
N SER A 164 -1.30 -9.55 7.45
CA SER A 164 -0.18 -10.50 7.48
C SER A 164 1.19 -9.85 7.62
N LEU A 165 1.32 -8.54 7.36
CA LEU A 165 2.61 -7.85 7.40
C LEU A 165 3.26 -7.98 8.78
N ARG A 166 4.52 -8.39 8.82
CA ARG A 166 5.34 -8.38 10.04
C ARG A 166 6.65 -7.66 9.79
N ILE A 167 6.98 -6.74 10.69
CA ILE A 167 8.31 -6.13 10.79
C ILE A 167 9.17 -7.11 11.60
N VAL A 168 10.18 -7.67 10.96
CA VAL A 168 11.10 -8.66 11.54
C VAL A 168 12.37 -7.98 12.05
N ASP A 169 12.90 -7.01 11.31
CA ASP A 169 14.08 -6.22 11.71
C ASP A 169 13.75 -4.72 11.74
N TRP A 170 13.76 -4.15 12.95
CA TRP A 170 13.48 -2.73 13.19
C TRP A 170 14.67 -1.81 12.91
N ASN A 171 15.86 -2.36 12.63
CA ASN A 171 17.01 -1.58 12.18
C ASN A 171 16.81 -1.02 10.76
N LEU A 172 15.83 -1.53 10.02
CA LEU A 172 15.39 -0.95 8.75
C LEU A 172 15.05 0.55 8.87
N PHE A 173 14.61 1.00 10.05
CA PHE A 173 14.19 2.38 10.33
C PHE A 173 15.18 3.14 11.22
N ALA A 174 16.45 2.72 11.28
CA ALA A 174 17.46 3.34 12.14
C ALA A 174 18.04 4.63 11.53
#